data_AF-A0A3B3BPJ0-F1
#
_entry.id   AF-A0A3B3BPJ0-F1
#
_cell.length_a   1.000
_cell.length_b   1.000
_cell.length_c   1.000
_cell.angle_alpha   90.00
_cell.angle_beta   90.00
_cell.angle_gamma   90.00
#
_symmetry.space_group_name_H-M   'P 1'
#
loop_
_entity.id
_entity.type
_entity.pdbx_description
1 polymer ?
#
loop_
_entity_poly.entity_id
_entity_poly.type
_entity_poly.pdbx_seq_one_letter_code
_entity_poly.pdbx_strand_id
1 'polypeptide(L)'
;MTRIWEIWISLLTVSALSTGALAGYGLSMFAAQSSPPDPCYDENGNPRRCIPDFVNSAFGKDVRVSSTCGNPAARFCVVSEKGEERARDCHTCDSNDPKKAHPPAYLTDLNNPHNLTCWQSETYVQFPQNVTLTLSLGKKFEVTYVSLQFCSPRPESMAIYKSMDYGKSWVPFQFYSTQCKKMYNRQNKATITKQNEQEAICTDSHTDMHPLTGGLIAFSTLDGRPSAHDFDNSPVLQDWVTATDIKVIFSRLHTFGDENEDDSELARDSYFYAVSDLQVGGRCKCNGHASKCVKDREGNLVCECKHNTAGPECDRCKPFHYDRPWQRATAREANECVACHCNLHARRCRFNMELYKLSGRRSGGVCLNCRHNTAGRHCHYCKEGYFRDMSKPISHRRACKACDCHPVGAAGKTCNQTTGQCPCKDGVTGITCNRCAKEIPVASPTSTYSSYEEPSDCDSYCKASKGKMKITMKKYCKKDYAVQVHVLKGDKAGEWWKFTVNIISVYKQGRHRIRRGDQLLWVRAKDVACRCPKIKPGRKYLLLGTDDESPGHSGVVADKGSLLIPWKDLWGRRLRKFQQRDKRGKC
;
A
#
# COMPACT_ATOMS: atom_id res chain seq x y z
N MET A 1 -31.19 86.98 -32.35
CA MET A 1 -31.47 86.07 -31.21
C MET A 1 -31.66 84.70 -31.83
N THR A 2 -30.63 83.87 -32.00
CA THR A 2 -30.10 82.97 -30.96
C THR A 2 -28.69 82.48 -31.37
N ARG A 3 -27.74 83.42 -31.44
CA ARG A 3 -26.38 83.13 -30.97
C ARG A 3 -26.52 82.74 -29.50
N ILE A 4 -26.17 81.49 -29.19
CA ILE A 4 -25.92 80.85 -27.86
C ILE A 4 -26.36 79.36 -27.85
N TRP A 5 -26.99 78.81 -28.91
CA TRP A 5 -27.41 77.40 -28.94
C TRP A 5 -26.84 76.51 -30.06
N GLU A 6 -25.70 76.90 -30.67
CA GLU A 6 -24.98 76.07 -31.66
C GLU A 6 -23.49 75.87 -31.36
N ILE A 7 -23.01 76.26 -30.17
CA ILE A 7 -21.60 76.08 -29.76
C ILE A 7 -21.40 74.80 -28.92
N TRP A 8 -22.47 74.09 -28.57
CA TRP A 8 -22.40 72.82 -27.80
C TRP A 8 -22.61 71.55 -28.63
N ILE A 9 -22.93 71.65 -29.93
CA ILE A 9 -23.19 70.47 -30.78
C ILE A 9 -22.04 70.18 -31.76
N SER A 10 -21.05 71.07 -31.92
CA SER A 10 -19.89 70.88 -32.81
C SER A 10 -18.63 70.35 -32.11
N LEU A 11 -18.71 69.98 -30.82
CA LEU A 11 -17.61 69.41 -30.03
C LEU A 11 -17.78 67.91 -29.70
N LEU A 12 -18.81 67.24 -30.24
CA LEU A 12 -19.11 65.82 -29.97
C LEU A 12 -19.23 64.93 -31.22
N THR A 13 -18.81 65.40 -32.40
CA THR A 13 -18.84 64.60 -33.65
C THR A 13 -17.56 64.68 -34.50
N VAL A 14 -16.43 65.14 -33.93
CA VAL A 14 -15.09 65.11 -34.58
C VAL A 14 -14.08 64.22 -33.83
N SER A 15 -14.50 63.50 -32.78
CA SER A 15 -13.68 62.50 -32.08
C SER A 15 -13.97 61.05 -32.50
N ALA A 16 -14.65 60.85 -33.61
CA ALA A 16 -14.80 59.55 -34.25
C ALA A 16 -14.47 59.71 -35.75
N LEU A 17 -13.43 59.01 -36.23
CA LEU A 17 -12.89 58.98 -37.60
C LEU A 17 -11.59 59.78 -37.86
N SER A 18 -10.56 59.61 -37.02
CA SER A 18 -9.16 59.79 -37.48
C SER A 18 -8.14 59.15 -36.53
N THR A 19 -8.16 57.82 -36.41
CA THR A 19 -7.00 57.01 -35.99
C THR A 19 -7.07 55.63 -36.65
N GLY A 20 -7.23 55.63 -37.96
CA GLY A 20 -6.84 54.49 -38.80
C GLY A 20 -5.38 54.65 -39.20
N ALA A 21 -4.61 53.55 -39.10
CA ALA A 21 -3.19 53.42 -39.43
C ALA A 21 -2.19 53.98 -38.41
N LEU A 22 -1.97 53.20 -37.33
CA LEU A 22 -0.66 52.93 -36.68
C LEU A 22 -0.92 52.02 -35.46
N ALA A 23 -1.35 50.78 -35.70
CA ALA A 23 -1.46 49.75 -34.67
C ALA A 23 -1.19 48.37 -35.29
N GLY A 24 -0.08 48.26 -36.03
CA GLY A 24 0.53 47.00 -36.40
C GLY A 24 1.76 46.80 -35.53
N TYR A 25 1.87 45.63 -34.91
CA TYR A 25 2.95 45.18 -34.03
C TYR A 25 2.93 45.72 -32.60
N GLY A 26 2.16 45.04 -31.74
CA GLY A 26 2.42 45.08 -30.30
C GLY A 26 1.18 45.08 -29.45
N LEU A 27 0.38 44.00 -29.50
CA LEU A 27 -0.57 43.61 -28.44
C LEU A 27 -1.14 42.22 -28.75
N SER A 28 -0.29 41.20 -28.61
CA SER A 28 -0.72 39.83 -28.30
C SER A 28 0.44 39.04 -27.67
N MET A 29 1.05 39.63 -26.63
CA MET A 29 2.09 38.97 -25.81
C MET A 29 1.52 38.40 -24.49
N PHE A 30 0.21 38.48 -24.28
CA PHE A 30 -0.50 37.72 -23.26
C PHE A 30 -1.33 36.62 -23.92
N ALA A 31 -0.67 35.74 -24.67
CA ALA A 31 -1.15 34.37 -24.73
C ALA A 31 -1.22 33.91 -23.27
N ALA A 32 -2.42 33.62 -22.78
CA ALA A 32 -2.62 33.05 -21.46
C ALA A 32 -1.56 31.96 -21.25
N GLN A 33 -0.62 32.19 -20.33
CA GLN A 33 0.24 31.13 -19.82
C GLN A 33 -0.69 30.18 -19.07
N SER A 34 -1.41 29.33 -19.81
CA SER A 34 -2.00 28.13 -19.26
C SER A 34 -0.84 27.39 -18.63
N SER A 35 -0.85 27.27 -17.30
CA SER A 35 0.09 26.42 -16.59
C SER A 35 0.20 25.08 -17.33
N PRO A 36 1.41 24.58 -17.61
CA PRO A 36 1.57 23.35 -18.37
C PRO A 36 0.68 22.26 -17.77
N PRO A 37 -0.03 21.48 -18.60
CA PRO A 37 -0.97 20.47 -18.11
C PRO A 37 -0.26 19.50 -17.17
N ASP A 38 -0.90 19.15 -16.05
CA ASP A 38 -0.29 18.29 -15.03
C ASP A 38 0.04 16.92 -15.65
N PRO A 39 1.33 16.54 -15.77
CA PRO A 39 1.72 15.34 -16.49
C PRO A 39 1.26 14.04 -15.80
N CYS A 40 0.76 14.12 -14.55
CA CYS A 40 0.16 13.00 -13.84
C CYS A 40 -1.25 12.63 -14.34
N TYR A 41 -1.84 13.41 -15.24
CA TYR A 41 -3.16 13.13 -15.80
C TYR A 41 -3.09 13.16 -17.33
N ASP A 42 -3.92 12.35 -17.98
CA ASP A 42 -4.15 12.43 -19.42
C ASP A 42 -5.07 13.61 -19.77
N GLU A 43 -5.32 13.82 -21.07
CA GLU A 43 -6.19 14.91 -21.55
C GLU A 43 -7.65 14.78 -21.08
N ASN A 44 -8.07 13.57 -20.73
CA ASN A 44 -9.40 13.28 -20.18
C ASN A 44 -9.47 13.41 -18.65
N GLY A 45 -8.34 13.73 -17.99
CA GLY A 45 -8.23 13.81 -16.54
C GLY A 45 -8.08 12.45 -15.84
N ASN A 46 -7.86 11.35 -16.58
CA ASN A 46 -7.55 10.06 -15.97
C ASN A 46 -6.11 10.05 -15.45
N PRO A 47 -5.86 9.44 -14.27
CA PRO A 47 -4.51 9.28 -13.75
C PRO A 47 -3.61 8.49 -14.70
N ARG A 48 -2.37 8.94 -14.87
CA ARG A 48 -1.29 8.22 -15.57
C ARG A 48 0.01 8.36 -14.79
N ARG A 49 0.96 7.44 -14.98
CA ARG A 49 2.27 7.53 -14.32
C ARG A 49 2.97 8.85 -14.65
N CYS A 50 3.49 9.51 -13.63
CA CYS A 50 4.34 10.70 -13.75
C CYS A 50 5.57 10.54 -12.85
N ILE A 51 6.72 10.95 -13.35
CA ILE A 51 8.01 10.84 -12.66
C ILE A 51 8.72 12.19 -12.71
N PRO A 52 9.50 12.55 -11.67
CA PRO A 52 10.28 13.78 -11.70
C PRO A 52 11.35 13.78 -12.77
N ASP A 53 11.76 15.00 -13.14
CA ASP A 53 12.86 15.24 -14.05
C ASP A 53 14.16 14.61 -13.55
N PHE A 54 15.01 14.26 -14.51
CA PHE A 54 16.35 13.75 -14.24
C PHE A 54 17.27 14.91 -13.88
N VAL A 55 18.03 14.77 -12.79
CA VAL A 55 18.91 15.83 -12.28
C VAL A 55 20.24 15.25 -11.79
N ASN A 56 21.30 16.08 -11.81
CA ASN A 56 22.47 15.83 -10.98
C ASN A 56 22.12 16.22 -9.54
N SER A 57 21.86 15.23 -8.69
CA SER A 57 21.45 15.43 -7.30
C SER A 57 22.59 15.89 -6.37
N ALA A 58 23.83 15.84 -6.86
CA ALA A 58 25.01 16.36 -6.16
C ALA A 58 25.22 17.87 -6.39
N PHE A 59 24.71 18.44 -7.48
CA PHE A 59 25.00 19.82 -7.88
C PHE A 59 24.63 20.84 -6.77
N GLY A 60 25.58 21.70 -6.42
CA GLY A 60 25.44 22.73 -5.39
C GLY A 60 25.23 22.21 -3.96
N LYS A 61 25.63 20.96 -3.67
CA LYS A 61 25.52 20.35 -2.35
C LYS A 61 26.86 20.26 -1.66
N ASP A 62 26.88 20.57 -0.36
CA ASP A 62 28.09 20.39 0.45
C ASP A 62 28.42 18.91 0.62
N VAL A 63 29.61 18.52 0.17
CA VAL A 63 30.17 17.18 0.35
C VAL A 63 31.07 17.18 1.59
N ARG A 64 30.83 16.23 2.50
CA ARG A 64 31.69 16.03 3.67
C ARG A 64 32.89 15.17 3.27
N VAL A 65 34.09 15.67 3.51
CA VAL A 65 35.34 15.00 3.14
C VAL A 65 36.19 14.74 4.37
N SER A 66 36.97 13.65 4.38
CA SER A 66 37.84 13.32 5.53
C SER A 66 39.22 13.97 5.49
N SER A 67 39.69 14.39 4.32
CA SER A 67 40.98 15.06 4.14
C SER A 67 40.85 16.16 3.09
N THR A 68 41.56 17.28 3.28
CA THR A 68 41.63 18.40 2.32
C THR A 68 42.95 19.11 2.54
N CYS A 69 43.69 19.41 1.47
CA CYS A 69 44.97 20.10 1.61
C CYS A 69 44.81 21.56 2.08
N GLY A 70 45.88 22.14 2.62
CA GLY A 70 45.99 23.58 2.86
C GLY A 70 45.87 24.02 4.33
N ASN A 71 45.80 23.11 5.30
CA ASN A 71 45.88 23.40 6.73
C ASN A 71 46.70 22.34 7.51
N PRO A 72 48.02 22.55 7.70
CA PRO A 72 48.83 23.70 7.26
C PRO A 72 49.05 23.72 5.74
N ALA A 73 49.54 24.85 5.21
CA ALA A 73 49.91 24.95 3.80
C ALA A 73 50.96 23.88 3.45
N ALA A 74 50.72 23.11 2.38
CA ALA A 74 51.52 21.95 2.01
C ALA A 74 51.90 22.00 0.53
N ARG A 75 53.08 21.46 0.19
CA ARG A 75 53.54 21.32 -1.19
C ARG A 75 52.92 20.07 -1.82
N PHE A 76 52.58 20.14 -3.09
CA PHE A 76 52.17 18.99 -3.90
C PHE A 76 52.81 19.09 -5.28
N CYS A 77 53.01 17.96 -5.96
CA CYS A 77 53.66 17.93 -7.28
C CYS A 77 52.80 17.18 -8.30
N VAL A 78 52.59 17.78 -9.47
CA VAL A 78 51.88 17.16 -10.59
C VAL A 78 52.92 16.51 -11.50
N VAL A 79 52.72 15.23 -11.81
CA VAL A 79 53.58 14.49 -12.73
C VAL A 79 53.00 14.61 -14.14
N SER A 80 53.81 15.05 -15.09
CA SER A 80 53.48 15.04 -16.51
C SER A 80 54.47 14.16 -17.28
N GLU A 81 53.97 13.42 -18.27
CA GLU A 81 54.76 12.57 -19.15
C GLU A 81 54.91 13.27 -20.52
N LYS A 82 56.15 13.52 -20.95
CA LYS A 82 56.49 14.00 -22.30
C LYS A 82 57.43 12.99 -22.96
N GLY A 83 56.87 11.98 -23.63
CA GLY A 83 57.65 10.87 -24.18
C GLY A 83 58.12 9.93 -23.08
N GLU A 84 59.43 9.67 -22.99
CA GLU A 84 60.02 8.84 -21.91
C GLU A 84 60.45 9.66 -20.68
N GLU A 85 60.45 11.00 -20.76
CA GLU A 85 60.82 11.87 -19.65
C GLU A 85 59.61 12.25 -18.78
N ARG A 86 59.78 12.11 -17.45
CA ARG A 86 58.80 12.50 -16.43
C ARG A 86 59.19 13.87 -15.86
N ALA A 87 58.33 14.87 -16.04
CA ALA A 87 58.49 16.18 -15.41
C ALA A 87 57.59 16.30 -14.18
N ARG A 88 58.11 16.88 -13.09
CA ARG A 88 57.38 17.13 -11.84
C ARG A 88 57.26 18.63 -11.61
N ASP A 89 56.04 19.15 -11.72
CA ASP A 89 55.73 20.56 -11.46
C ASP A 89 55.09 20.71 -10.08
N CYS A 90 55.77 21.38 -9.15
CA CYS A 90 55.34 21.49 -7.76
C CYS A 90 54.68 22.85 -7.46
N HIS A 91 53.60 22.79 -6.70
CA HIS A 91 52.78 23.92 -6.26
C HIS A 91 52.52 23.85 -4.76
N THR A 92 51.95 24.92 -4.20
CA THR A 92 51.56 24.99 -2.79
C THR A 92 50.05 25.05 -2.69
N CYS A 93 49.46 24.16 -1.89
CA CYS A 93 48.07 24.24 -1.49
C CYS A 93 47.97 24.99 -0.16
N ASP A 94 47.20 26.07 -0.14
CA ASP A 94 46.94 26.92 1.04
C ASP A 94 45.45 27.25 1.09
N SER A 95 44.80 26.87 2.20
CA SER A 95 43.36 27.11 2.36
C SER A 95 43.02 28.59 2.59
N ASN A 96 43.99 29.41 2.99
CA ASN A 96 43.81 30.84 3.23
C ASN A 96 43.93 31.67 1.95
N ASP A 97 44.52 31.13 0.87
CA ASP A 97 44.63 31.78 -0.43
C ASP A 97 43.61 31.17 -1.41
N PRO A 98 42.53 31.88 -1.78
CA PRO A 98 41.50 31.37 -2.69
C PRO A 98 42.02 30.87 -4.05
N LYS A 99 43.19 31.35 -4.52
CA LYS A 99 43.78 30.90 -5.78
C LYS A 99 44.52 29.56 -5.67
N LYS A 100 44.87 29.16 -4.45
CA LYS A 100 45.63 27.94 -4.13
C LYS A 100 44.84 26.97 -3.24
N ALA A 101 43.62 27.35 -2.86
CA ALA A 101 42.73 26.54 -2.07
C ALA A 101 42.00 25.50 -2.95
N HIS A 102 41.84 24.30 -2.41
CA HIS A 102 41.15 23.18 -3.07
C HIS A 102 39.99 22.63 -2.20
N PRO A 103 39.00 23.47 -1.84
CA PRO A 103 37.92 23.09 -0.93
C PRO A 103 36.97 22.04 -1.53
N PRO A 104 36.22 21.30 -0.69
CA PRO A 104 35.26 20.29 -1.16
C PRO A 104 34.07 20.87 -1.93
N ALA A 105 33.84 22.19 -1.87
CA ALA A 105 32.83 22.86 -2.68
C ALA A 105 33.06 22.66 -4.20
N TYR A 106 34.31 22.54 -4.62
CA TYR A 106 34.71 22.26 -6.01
C TYR A 106 34.33 20.86 -6.51
N LEU A 107 33.77 19.99 -5.67
CA LEU A 107 33.24 18.70 -6.12
C LEU A 107 31.89 18.84 -6.82
N THR A 108 31.16 19.94 -6.60
CA THR A 108 29.74 20.05 -6.98
C THR A 108 29.36 21.43 -7.52
N ASP A 109 30.35 22.28 -7.77
CA ASP A 109 30.18 23.57 -8.39
C ASP A 109 29.89 23.44 -9.90
N LEU A 110 29.86 24.57 -10.60
CA LEU A 110 29.66 24.56 -12.05
C LEU A 110 30.95 24.12 -12.74
N ASN A 111 31.01 22.85 -13.13
CA ASN A 111 32.15 22.30 -13.86
C ASN A 111 32.28 22.95 -15.26
N ASN A 112 33.38 23.69 -15.48
CA ASN A 112 33.75 24.26 -16.77
C ASN A 112 35.03 23.60 -17.29
N PRO A 113 35.00 22.87 -18.41
CA PRO A 113 36.17 22.19 -18.97
C PRO A 113 37.37 23.10 -19.26
N HIS A 114 37.13 24.40 -19.50
CA HIS A 114 38.20 25.37 -19.78
C HIS A 114 38.79 25.99 -18.52
N ASN A 115 38.10 25.90 -17.38
CA ASN A 115 38.55 26.44 -16.10
C ASN A 115 38.15 25.47 -14.99
N LEU A 116 38.92 24.39 -14.87
CA LEU A 116 38.65 23.31 -13.94
C LEU A 116 38.98 23.75 -12.51
N THR A 117 37.99 23.63 -11.64
CA THR A 117 38.15 23.63 -10.19
C THR A 117 38.34 22.19 -9.73
N CYS A 118 39.20 21.97 -8.74
CA CYS A 118 39.51 20.63 -8.24
C CYS A 118 39.57 20.65 -6.71
N TRP A 119 38.78 19.81 -6.05
CA TRP A 119 39.06 19.45 -4.66
C TRP A 119 40.28 18.53 -4.60
N GLN A 120 41.08 18.64 -3.54
CA GLN A 120 42.30 17.87 -3.36
C GLN A 120 42.50 17.43 -1.91
N SER A 121 42.87 16.16 -1.71
CA SER A 121 43.24 15.61 -0.41
C SER A 121 44.64 16.07 0.05
N GLU A 122 44.99 15.80 1.30
CA GLU A 122 46.39 15.86 1.73
C GLU A 122 47.26 14.88 0.93
N THR A 123 48.56 15.15 0.88
CA THR A 123 49.54 14.31 0.19
C THR A 123 49.83 13.04 0.99
N TYR A 124 50.16 11.97 0.26
CA TYR A 124 50.61 10.68 0.77
C TYR A 124 49.65 9.98 1.77
N VAL A 125 48.33 10.07 1.53
CA VAL A 125 47.35 9.24 2.24
C VAL A 125 47.30 7.85 1.60
N GLN A 126 48.11 6.93 2.11
CA GLN A 126 48.21 5.56 1.58
C GLN A 126 47.59 4.53 2.52
N PHE A 127 47.19 3.38 1.95
CA PHE A 127 46.67 2.23 2.68
C PHE A 127 47.53 1.91 3.93
N PRO A 128 46.94 1.71 5.13
CA PRO A 128 45.53 1.41 5.39
C PRO A 128 44.63 2.64 5.59
N GLN A 129 45.16 3.86 5.48
CA GLN A 129 44.36 5.07 5.57
C GLN A 129 43.53 5.26 4.29
N ASN A 130 42.35 5.86 4.43
CA ASN A 130 41.45 6.10 3.31
C ASN A 130 40.92 7.54 3.31
N VAL A 131 40.58 8.01 2.12
CA VAL A 131 39.93 9.31 1.94
C VAL A 131 38.47 9.08 1.57
N THR A 132 37.56 9.74 2.26
CA THR A 132 36.13 9.53 2.12
C THR A 132 35.44 10.81 1.66
N LEU A 133 34.54 10.68 0.69
CA LEU A 133 33.62 11.73 0.25
C LEU A 133 32.22 11.26 0.60
N THR A 134 31.47 12.03 1.39
CA THR A 134 30.10 11.69 1.82
C THR A 134 29.13 12.80 1.41
N LEU A 135 28.21 12.48 0.52
CA LEU A 135 27.17 13.36 0.02
C LEU A 135 25.80 12.93 0.55
N SER A 136 25.07 13.85 1.19
CA SER A 136 23.69 13.64 1.61
C SER A 136 22.71 14.30 0.64
N LEU A 137 21.82 13.50 0.06
CA LEU A 137 20.83 13.99 -0.92
C LEU A 137 19.63 14.65 -0.23
N GLY A 138 19.39 14.33 1.05
CA GLY A 138 18.28 14.86 1.85
C GLY A 138 16.90 14.27 1.53
N LYS A 139 16.82 13.37 0.55
CA LYS A 139 15.63 12.59 0.16
C LYS A 139 16.06 11.30 -0.54
N LYS A 140 15.19 10.29 -0.62
CA LYS A 140 15.41 9.11 -1.49
C LYS A 140 15.38 9.48 -2.98
N PHE A 141 16.44 9.11 -3.68
CA PHE A 141 16.57 9.17 -5.14
C PHE A 141 16.63 7.77 -5.74
N GLU A 142 16.10 7.61 -6.94
CA GLU A 142 16.41 6.49 -7.84
C GLU A 142 17.65 6.91 -8.64
N VAL A 143 18.82 6.52 -8.16
CA VAL A 143 20.13 6.85 -8.73
C VAL A 143 20.36 6.03 -9.99
N THR A 144 20.66 6.69 -11.09
CA THR A 144 20.98 6.04 -12.37
C THR A 144 22.48 5.82 -12.48
N TYR A 145 23.28 6.85 -12.15
CA TYR A 145 24.74 6.75 -12.15
C TYR A 145 25.39 7.58 -11.05
N VAL A 146 26.62 7.21 -10.69
CA VAL A 146 27.55 8.04 -9.91
C VAL A 146 28.82 8.19 -10.73
N SER A 147 29.28 9.41 -10.97
CA SER A 147 30.51 9.65 -11.73
C SER A 147 31.45 10.62 -11.03
N LEU A 148 32.74 10.38 -11.19
CA LEU A 148 33.82 11.23 -10.69
C LEU A 148 34.79 11.53 -11.83
N GLN A 149 35.08 12.81 -12.04
CA GLN A 149 36.13 13.28 -12.94
C GLN A 149 37.35 13.69 -12.12
N PHE A 150 38.50 13.11 -12.41
CA PHE A 150 39.72 13.29 -11.62
C PHE A 150 40.66 14.33 -12.23
N CYS A 151 41.29 15.14 -11.38
CA CYS A 151 42.42 15.99 -11.73
C CYS A 151 43.76 15.29 -11.50
N SER A 152 43.80 14.37 -10.54
CA SER A 152 44.88 13.42 -10.34
C SER A 152 44.67 12.16 -11.20
N PRO A 153 45.64 11.23 -11.23
CA PRO A 153 45.37 9.88 -11.70
C PRO A 153 44.24 9.24 -10.89
N ARG A 154 43.51 8.31 -11.50
CA ARG A 154 42.45 7.55 -10.83
C ARG A 154 43.03 6.69 -9.69
N PRO A 155 42.27 6.37 -8.65
CA PRO A 155 42.71 5.44 -7.62
C PRO A 155 42.91 4.04 -8.18
N GLU A 156 43.92 3.32 -7.66
CA GLU A 156 44.07 1.89 -7.96
C GLU A 156 42.92 1.09 -7.34
N SER A 157 42.55 1.45 -6.11
CA SER A 157 41.41 0.85 -5.40
C SER A 157 40.49 1.91 -4.81
N MET A 158 39.20 1.81 -5.12
CA MET A 158 38.15 2.63 -4.53
C MET A 158 36.82 1.88 -4.41
N ALA A 159 35.95 2.37 -3.54
CA ALA A 159 34.65 1.79 -3.29
C ALA A 159 33.57 2.88 -3.21
N ILE A 160 32.40 2.58 -3.76
CA ILE A 160 31.19 3.39 -3.66
C ILE A 160 30.21 2.65 -2.75
N TYR A 161 29.68 3.35 -1.78
CA TYR A 161 28.65 2.91 -0.85
C TYR A 161 27.43 3.81 -0.97
N LYS A 162 26.28 3.29 -0.60
CA LYS A 162 25.04 4.05 -0.46
C LYS A 162 24.40 3.83 0.90
N SER A 163 23.59 4.78 1.31
CA SER A 163 22.64 4.64 2.41
C SER A 163 21.21 4.71 1.87
N MET A 164 20.27 4.03 2.53
CA MET A 164 18.83 4.12 2.23
C MET A 164 18.03 4.69 3.41
N ASP A 165 18.72 5.06 4.49
CA ASP A 165 18.16 5.41 5.79
C ASP A 165 18.78 6.68 6.39
N TYR A 166 19.21 7.60 5.51
CA TYR A 166 19.76 8.92 5.86
C TYR A 166 21.10 8.83 6.62
N GLY A 167 22.00 7.97 6.13
CA GLY A 167 23.38 7.84 6.60
C GLY A 167 23.59 6.95 7.82
N LYS A 168 22.54 6.27 8.31
CA LYS A 168 22.63 5.40 9.51
C LYS A 168 23.29 4.06 9.20
N SER A 169 22.95 3.45 8.08
CA SER A 169 23.57 2.24 7.56
C SER A 169 24.13 2.48 6.16
N TRP A 170 25.20 1.75 5.86
CA TRP A 170 25.93 1.86 4.59
C TRP A 170 26.02 0.48 3.97
N VAL A 171 25.58 0.37 2.71
CA VAL A 171 25.69 -0.85 1.93
C VAL A 171 26.60 -0.61 0.71
N PRO A 172 27.41 -1.59 0.31
CA PRO A 172 28.25 -1.46 -0.86
C PRO A 172 27.42 -1.25 -2.13
N PHE A 173 27.90 -0.40 -3.03
CA PHE A 173 27.27 -0.09 -4.30
C PHE A 173 28.13 -0.57 -5.49
N GLN A 174 29.43 -0.27 -5.47
CA GLN A 174 30.40 -0.66 -6.50
C GLN A 174 31.81 -0.69 -5.93
N PHE A 175 32.66 -1.60 -6.41
CA PHE A 175 34.09 -1.63 -6.10
C PHE A 175 34.93 -1.55 -7.37
N TYR A 176 36.07 -0.87 -7.27
CA TYR A 176 37.09 -0.79 -8.31
C TYR A 176 38.43 -1.17 -7.67
N SER A 177 39.13 -2.17 -8.22
CA SER A 177 40.46 -2.60 -7.75
C SER A 177 41.12 -3.53 -8.76
N THR A 178 42.43 -3.43 -8.97
CA THR A 178 43.18 -4.45 -9.72
C THR A 178 43.31 -5.76 -8.92
N GLN A 179 43.19 -5.68 -7.59
CA GLN A 179 43.32 -6.81 -6.66
C GLN A 179 42.05 -7.03 -5.81
N CYS A 180 40.87 -7.08 -6.47
CA CYS A 180 39.55 -7.25 -5.84
C CYS A 180 39.49 -8.30 -4.71
N LYS A 181 40.14 -9.46 -4.89
CA LYS A 181 40.11 -10.54 -3.91
C LYS A 181 40.92 -10.23 -2.65
N LYS A 182 42.05 -9.53 -2.78
CA LYS A 182 42.90 -9.16 -1.64
C LYS A 182 42.38 -7.90 -0.94
N MET A 183 41.93 -6.91 -1.71
CA MET A 183 41.50 -5.60 -1.17
C MET A 183 40.09 -5.66 -0.55
N TYR A 184 39.12 -6.24 -1.26
CA TYR A 184 37.71 -6.21 -0.85
C TYR A 184 37.10 -7.60 -0.62
N ASN A 185 37.90 -8.67 -0.72
CA ASN A 185 37.45 -10.06 -0.64
C ASN A 185 36.32 -10.39 -1.64
N ARG A 186 36.36 -9.79 -2.84
CA ARG A 186 35.39 -9.98 -3.93
C ARG A 186 36.05 -10.64 -5.13
N GLN A 187 35.26 -11.36 -5.92
CA GLN A 187 35.71 -11.84 -7.22
C GLN A 187 35.75 -10.68 -8.23
N ASN A 188 36.78 -10.66 -9.08
CA ASN A 188 36.89 -9.69 -10.16
C ASN A 188 35.87 -10.02 -11.25
N LYS A 189 35.08 -9.03 -11.68
CA LYS A 189 34.04 -9.13 -12.73
C LYS A 189 33.09 -10.31 -12.50
N ALA A 190 32.60 -10.46 -11.27
CA ALA A 190 31.60 -11.46 -10.95
C ALA A 190 30.31 -11.26 -11.78
N THR A 191 29.80 -12.33 -12.38
CA THR A 191 28.57 -12.31 -13.17
C THR A 191 27.35 -12.05 -12.29
N ILE A 192 26.51 -11.10 -12.70
CA ILE A 192 25.23 -10.83 -12.04
C ILE A 192 24.15 -11.74 -12.63
N THR A 193 23.50 -12.50 -11.77
CA THR A 193 22.36 -13.37 -12.07
C THR A 193 21.08 -12.78 -11.49
N LYS A 194 19.92 -13.32 -11.88
CA LYS A 194 18.62 -12.87 -11.33
C LYS A 194 18.51 -13.03 -9.80
N GLN A 195 19.31 -13.92 -9.20
CA GLN A 195 19.29 -14.21 -7.77
C GLN A 195 20.10 -13.20 -6.94
N ASN A 196 21.09 -12.54 -7.54
CA ASN A 196 22.01 -11.62 -6.85
C ASN A 196 22.05 -10.22 -7.51
N GLU A 197 20.93 -9.77 -8.08
CA GLU A 197 20.82 -8.44 -8.71
C GLU A 197 20.96 -7.25 -7.74
N GLN A 198 21.16 -7.48 -6.45
CA GLN A 198 21.48 -6.45 -5.45
C GLN A 198 22.94 -6.55 -4.95
N GLU A 199 23.75 -7.41 -5.57
CA GLU A 199 25.14 -7.54 -5.21
C GLU A 199 25.98 -6.44 -5.87
N ALA A 200 26.87 -5.84 -5.08
CA ALA A 200 27.91 -4.94 -5.55
C ALA A 200 29.08 -5.77 -6.11
N ILE A 201 29.43 -5.52 -7.36
CA ILE A 201 30.55 -6.20 -8.02
C ILE A 201 31.86 -5.43 -7.80
N CYS A 202 32.98 -6.14 -8.00
CA CYS A 202 34.29 -5.52 -8.10
C CYS A 202 34.83 -5.70 -9.51
N THR A 203 35.41 -4.65 -10.08
CA THR A 203 35.98 -4.66 -11.42
C THR A 203 37.31 -3.91 -11.44
N ASP A 204 38.22 -4.33 -12.30
CA ASP A 204 39.45 -3.59 -12.66
C ASP A 204 39.22 -2.58 -13.80
N SER A 205 37.98 -2.45 -14.27
CA SER A 205 37.65 -1.46 -15.31
C SER A 205 37.78 -0.06 -14.72
N HIS A 206 38.51 0.82 -15.41
CA HIS A 206 38.81 2.19 -14.97
C HIS A 206 39.75 2.32 -13.76
N THR A 207 40.48 1.26 -13.40
CA THR A 207 41.59 1.33 -12.43
C THR A 207 42.94 1.54 -13.12
N ASP A 208 42.97 1.85 -14.41
CA ASP A 208 44.21 2.18 -15.09
C ASP A 208 44.64 3.60 -14.70
N MET A 209 45.95 3.77 -14.50
CA MET A 209 46.54 5.04 -14.11
C MET A 209 46.35 6.13 -15.17
N HIS A 210 46.41 5.78 -16.46
CA HIS A 210 46.21 6.71 -17.57
C HIS A 210 44.73 6.90 -17.90
N PRO A 211 44.27 8.13 -18.20
CA PRO A 211 45.06 9.36 -18.28
C PRO A 211 45.41 9.92 -16.88
N LEU A 212 46.58 10.56 -16.76
CA LEU A 212 47.06 11.16 -15.51
C LEU A 212 46.19 12.33 -15.03
N THR A 213 45.44 12.96 -15.93
CA THR A 213 44.49 14.04 -15.64
C THR A 213 43.25 13.85 -16.52
N GLY A 214 42.08 14.19 -15.99
CA GLY A 214 40.80 14.06 -16.70
C GLY A 214 40.25 12.64 -16.72
N GLY A 215 40.80 11.73 -15.91
CA GLY A 215 40.29 10.37 -15.78
C GLY A 215 38.84 10.36 -15.31
N LEU A 216 37.99 9.61 -16.00
CA LEU A 216 36.57 9.46 -15.64
C LEU A 216 36.34 8.07 -15.05
N ILE A 217 35.61 8.03 -13.93
CA ILE A 217 34.99 6.82 -13.40
C ILE A 217 33.49 7.05 -13.40
N ALA A 218 32.75 6.22 -14.14
CA ALA A 218 31.29 6.27 -14.21
C ALA A 218 30.71 4.91 -13.82
N PHE A 219 29.99 4.89 -12.70
CA PHE A 219 29.25 3.73 -12.23
C PHE A 219 27.80 3.85 -12.67
N SER A 220 27.35 2.97 -13.57
CA SER A 220 25.94 2.82 -13.93
C SER A 220 25.29 1.74 -13.06
N THR A 221 24.22 2.11 -12.36
CA THR A 221 23.61 1.25 -11.34
C THR A 221 22.94 -0.01 -11.91
N LEU A 222 22.40 0.08 -13.13
CA LEU A 222 21.66 -0.99 -13.80
C LEU A 222 22.51 -1.80 -14.78
N ASP A 223 23.79 -1.44 -14.96
CA ASP A 223 24.67 -2.12 -15.91
C ASP A 223 24.89 -3.59 -15.53
N GLY A 224 24.86 -4.46 -16.54
CA GLY A 224 24.98 -5.91 -16.38
C GLY A 224 23.86 -6.60 -15.59
N ARG A 225 22.76 -5.90 -15.21
CA ARG A 225 21.67 -6.50 -14.41
C ARG A 225 20.54 -7.06 -15.29
N PRO A 226 20.24 -8.37 -15.23
CA PRO A 226 19.27 -9.02 -16.12
C PRO A 226 17.88 -8.37 -16.18
N SER A 227 17.33 -7.89 -15.07
CA SER A 227 15.98 -7.32 -14.98
C SER A 227 15.92 -5.83 -15.32
N ALA A 228 17.01 -5.21 -15.76
CA ALA A 228 17.06 -3.77 -16.05
C ALA A 228 16.04 -3.34 -17.11
N HIS A 229 15.79 -4.18 -18.12
CA HIS A 229 14.78 -3.93 -19.16
C HIS A 229 13.33 -3.93 -18.63
N ASP A 230 13.09 -4.59 -17.50
CA ASP A 230 11.78 -4.67 -16.83
C ASP A 230 11.84 -4.00 -15.44
N PHE A 231 12.55 -2.88 -15.35
CA PHE A 231 12.75 -2.13 -14.11
C PHE A 231 11.43 -1.75 -13.42
N ASP A 232 10.39 -1.41 -14.19
CA ASP A 232 9.09 -1.01 -13.67
C ASP A 232 8.41 -2.09 -12.82
N ASN A 233 8.68 -3.36 -13.11
CA ASN A 233 8.11 -4.51 -12.39
C ASN A 233 9.11 -5.21 -11.46
N SER A 234 10.39 -4.84 -11.47
CA SER A 234 11.42 -5.40 -10.61
C SER A 234 11.58 -4.62 -9.29
N PRO A 235 10.94 -5.05 -8.17
CA PRO A 235 11.13 -4.38 -6.88
C PRO A 235 12.59 -4.48 -6.40
N VAL A 236 13.28 -5.55 -6.77
CA VAL A 236 14.69 -5.81 -6.44
C VAL A 236 15.57 -4.68 -6.98
N LEU A 237 15.40 -4.31 -8.25
CA LEU A 237 16.17 -3.23 -8.86
C LEU A 237 15.70 -1.85 -8.42
N GLN A 238 14.40 -1.66 -8.17
CA GLN A 238 13.88 -0.41 -7.62
C GLN A 238 14.51 -0.07 -6.26
N ASP A 239 14.71 -1.08 -5.41
CA ASP A 239 15.43 -0.92 -4.14
C ASP A 239 16.94 -0.79 -4.34
N TRP A 240 17.52 -1.50 -5.31
CA TRP A 240 18.94 -1.39 -5.67
C TRP A 240 19.35 0.02 -6.11
N VAL A 241 18.54 0.72 -6.89
CA VAL A 241 18.86 2.10 -7.32
C VAL A 241 18.51 3.15 -6.26
N THR A 242 17.80 2.77 -5.20
CA THR A 242 17.38 3.72 -4.17
C THR A 242 18.55 4.09 -3.26
N ALA A 243 18.79 5.39 -3.08
CA ALA A 243 19.75 5.92 -2.12
C ALA A 243 19.29 7.27 -1.53
N THR A 244 19.66 7.54 -0.27
CA THR A 244 19.54 8.85 0.40
C THR A 244 20.88 9.56 0.50
N ASP A 245 21.97 8.80 0.52
CA ASP A 245 23.33 9.31 0.69
C ASP A 245 24.28 8.43 -0.13
N ILE A 246 25.33 9.04 -0.66
CA ILE A 246 26.39 8.39 -1.40
C ILE A 246 27.71 8.62 -0.65
N LYS A 247 28.51 7.57 -0.53
CA LYS A 247 29.84 7.65 0.05
C LYS A 247 30.85 7.00 -0.87
N VAL A 248 31.89 7.75 -1.24
CA VAL A 248 33.01 7.26 -2.02
C VAL A 248 34.21 7.14 -1.09
N ILE A 249 34.92 6.02 -1.17
CA ILE A 249 36.10 5.73 -0.36
C ILE A 249 37.26 5.42 -1.30
N PHE A 250 38.30 6.24 -1.26
CA PHE A 250 39.56 5.98 -1.94
C PHE A 250 40.48 5.21 -1.00
N SER A 251 40.97 4.04 -1.42
CA SER A 251 41.70 3.10 -0.57
C SER A 251 43.17 2.96 -0.91
N ARG A 252 43.54 3.06 -2.21
CA ARG A 252 44.93 2.92 -2.65
C ARG A 252 45.23 3.77 -3.88
N LEU A 253 46.40 4.40 -3.90
CA LEU A 253 46.95 5.14 -5.05
C LEU A 253 47.80 4.22 -5.93
N HIS A 254 47.95 4.57 -7.21
CA HIS A 254 48.98 3.97 -8.06
C HIS A 254 50.36 4.43 -7.62
N THR A 255 51.34 3.53 -7.68
CA THR A 255 52.77 3.84 -7.57
C THR A 255 53.35 3.90 -8.99
N PHE A 256 54.19 4.89 -9.30
CA PHE A 256 54.79 5.06 -10.65
C PHE A 256 55.93 4.07 -10.97
N GLY A 257 56.07 3.00 -10.17
CA GLY A 257 57.24 2.10 -10.20
C GLY A 257 58.44 2.61 -9.40
N ASP A 258 58.30 3.74 -8.70
CA ASP A 258 59.35 4.37 -7.88
C ASP A 258 59.53 3.68 -6.51
N GLU A 259 59.15 2.40 -6.39
CA GLU A 259 59.18 1.65 -5.12
C GLU A 259 60.61 1.31 -4.64
N ASN A 260 61.63 1.58 -5.46
CA ASN A 260 63.03 1.20 -5.23
C ASN A 260 63.96 2.37 -4.84
N GLU A 261 63.46 3.61 -4.80
CA GLU A 261 64.24 4.76 -4.32
C GLU A 261 63.73 5.20 -2.96
N ASP A 262 64.57 5.08 -1.93
CA ASP A 262 64.32 5.61 -0.60
C ASP A 262 63.85 7.08 -0.67
N ASP A 263 62.57 7.30 -0.33
CA ASP A 263 61.98 8.52 0.23
C ASP A 263 62.54 9.87 -0.28
N SER A 264 62.43 10.16 -1.57
CA SER A 264 62.40 11.57 -1.96
C SER A 264 61.05 12.16 -1.52
N GLU A 265 61.07 13.12 -0.58
CA GLU A 265 59.90 13.91 -0.17
C GLU A 265 59.07 14.38 -1.39
N LEU A 266 59.76 14.70 -2.49
CA LEU A 266 59.18 15.08 -3.78
C LEU A 266 58.31 14.00 -4.44
N ALA A 267 58.65 12.72 -4.28
CA ALA A 267 57.83 11.62 -4.78
C ALA A 267 56.56 11.49 -3.94
N ARG A 268 56.66 11.65 -2.61
CA ARG A 268 55.51 11.58 -1.69
C ARG A 268 54.52 12.72 -1.92
N ASP A 269 55.04 13.91 -2.23
CA ASP A 269 54.25 15.10 -2.60
C ASP A 269 53.44 14.93 -3.90
N SER A 270 53.74 13.91 -4.71
CA SER A 270 53.02 13.63 -5.97
C SER A 270 51.83 12.67 -5.83
N TYR A 271 51.68 12.02 -4.67
CA TYR A 271 50.64 11.05 -4.41
C TYR A 271 49.48 11.67 -3.62
N PHE A 272 48.40 12.03 -4.31
CA PHE A 272 47.19 12.58 -3.70
C PHE A 272 45.95 12.25 -4.54
N TYR A 273 44.76 12.46 -3.96
CA TYR A 273 43.49 12.36 -4.69
C TYR A 273 43.00 13.77 -5.03
N ALA A 274 42.69 14.02 -6.30
CA ALA A 274 42.04 15.26 -6.72
C ALA A 274 40.90 14.99 -7.71
N VAL A 275 39.76 15.63 -7.49
CA VAL A 275 38.51 15.43 -8.23
C VAL A 275 37.93 16.78 -8.61
N SER A 276 37.60 16.97 -9.89
CA SER A 276 36.96 18.19 -10.40
C SER A 276 35.44 18.17 -10.34
N ASP A 277 34.82 17.00 -10.42
CA ASP A 277 33.36 16.91 -10.48
C ASP A 277 32.87 15.57 -9.95
N LEU A 278 31.91 15.63 -9.02
CA LEU A 278 31.16 14.51 -8.48
C LEU A 278 29.70 14.68 -8.88
N GLN A 279 29.23 13.77 -9.75
CA GLN A 279 27.83 13.75 -10.16
C GLN A 279 27.11 12.51 -9.62
N VAL A 280 25.89 12.74 -9.14
CA VAL A 280 24.96 11.66 -8.79
C VAL A 280 23.69 11.88 -9.61
N GLY A 281 23.70 11.30 -10.81
CA GLY A 281 22.61 11.40 -11.77
C GLY A 281 21.45 10.50 -11.37
N GLY A 282 20.26 11.07 -11.22
CA GLY A 282 19.07 10.30 -10.87
C GLY A 282 17.82 11.14 -10.85
N ARG A 283 16.75 10.56 -10.32
CA ARG A 283 15.47 11.25 -10.13
C ARG A 283 14.97 11.08 -8.72
N CYS A 284 14.20 12.05 -8.25
CA CYS A 284 13.50 11.97 -6.99
C CYS A 284 12.61 10.71 -6.93
N LYS A 285 12.74 9.87 -5.89
CA LYS A 285 11.87 8.68 -5.73
C LYS A 285 10.48 9.11 -5.29
N CYS A 286 9.52 9.02 -6.22
CA CYS A 286 8.10 9.34 -5.97
C CYS A 286 7.14 8.22 -6.41
N ASN A 287 7.66 7.02 -6.67
CA ASN A 287 6.88 5.83 -7.05
C ASN A 287 5.93 6.03 -8.24
N GLY A 288 6.23 6.99 -9.13
CA GLY A 288 5.39 7.29 -10.29
C GLY A 288 4.11 8.09 -9.98
N HIS A 289 3.99 8.67 -8.78
CA HIS A 289 2.84 9.46 -8.33
C HIS A 289 3.15 10.95 -8.12
N ALA A 290 4.28 11.47 -8.61
CA ALA A 290 4.56 12.90 -8.61
C ALA A 290 5.48 13.26 -9.77
N SER A 291 5.23 14.42 -10.37
CA SER A 291 6.01 14.97 -11.47
C SER A 291 7.16 15.88 -11.01
N LYS A 292 7.19 16.26 -9.73
CA LYS A 292 8.27 17.08 -9.16
C LYS A 292 8.41 16.88 -7.66
N CYS A 293 9.58 17.27 -7.17
CA CYS A 293 9.88 17.42 -5.75
C CYS A 293 9.90 18.89 -5.37
N VAL A 294 9.41 19.20 -4.17
CA VAL A 294 9.37 20.55 -3.61
C VAL A 294 9.90 20.53 -2.18
N LYS A 295 10.35 21.67 -1.68
CA LYS A 295 10.69 21.81 -0.26
C LYS A 295 9.41 21.98 0.56
N ASP A 296 9.28 21.24 1.65
CA ASP A 296 8.20 21.44 2.62
C ASP A 296 8.44 22.69 3.49
N ARG A 297 7.59 22.92 4.50
CA ARG A 297 7.68 24.09 5.38
C ARG A 297 8.93 24.04 6.25
N GLU A 298 9.43 22.85 6.51
CA GLU A 298 10.62 22.54 7.29
C GLU A 298 11.90 22.55 6.42
N GLY A 299 11.77 22.80 5.11
CA GLY A 299 12.87 22.88 4.15
C GLY A 299 13.34 21.53 3.58
N ASN A 300 12.68 20.42 3.95
CA ASN A 300 13.02 19.09 3.45
C ASN A 300 12.46 18.88 2.06
N LEU A 301 13.24 18.22 1.19
CA LEU A 301 12.78 17.87 -0.15
C LEU A 301 11.78 16.71 -0.07
N VAL A 302 10.56 16.89 -0.58
CA VAL A 302 9.49 15.89 -0.58
C VAL A 302 8.79 15.84 -1.95
N CYS A 303 8.15 14.73 -2.28
CA CYS A 303 7.36 14.62 -3.51
C CYS A 303 6.06 15.44 -3.41
N GLU A 304 5.69 16.14 -4.48
CA GLU A 304 4.36 16.75 -4.59
C GLU A 304 3.33 15.69 -5.02
N CYS A 305 2.89 14.87 -4.06
CA CYS A 305 2.12 13.66 -4.34
C CYS A 305 0.73 13.90 -4.98
N LYS A 306 0.50 13.19 -6.09
CA LYS A 306 -0.76 13.07 -6.84
C LYS A 306 -1.38 11.68 -6.63
N HIS A 307 -2.39 11.32 -7.43
CA HIS A 307 -3.00 9.98 -7.40
C HIS A 307 -3.57 9.58 -6.01
N ASN A 308 -3.98 10.58 -5.22
CA ASN A 308 -4.40 10.41 -3.83
C ASN A 308 -3.38 9.67 -2.94
N THR A 309 -2.10 9.82 -3.24
CA THR A 309 -1.00 9.29 -2.42
C THR A 309 -0.43 10.35 -1.47
N ALA A 310 0.30 9.92 -0.46
CA ALA A 310 0.90 10.74 0.58
C ALA A 310 2.21 10.10 1.04
N GLY A 311 2.93 10.81 1.91
CA GLY A 311 4.27 10.41 2.36
C GLY A 311 5.36 11.04 1.50
N PRO A 312 6.61 11.06 1.99
CA PRO A 312 7.72 11.74 1.33
C PRO A 312 8.04 11.16 -0.05
N GLU A 313 7.79 9.85 -0.26
CA GLU A 313 7.98 9.14 -1.54
C GLU A 313 6.65 8.80 -2.24
N CYS A 314 5.52 9.34 -1.77
CA CYS A 314 4.18 8.93 -2.24
C CYS A 314 3.91 7.42 -2.05
N ASP A 315 4.43 6.87 -0.95
CA ASP A 315 4.51 5.45 -0.59
C ASP A 315 3.29 4.91 0.17
N ARG A 316 2.27 5.74 0.36
CA ARG A 316 1.03 5.37 1.05
C ARG A 316 -0.16 6.15 0.51
N CYS A 317 -1.37 5.64 0.74
CA CYS A 317 -2.59 6.35 0.38
C CYS A 317 -2.91 7.51 1.34
N LYS A 318 -3.49 8.59 0.80
CA LYS A 318 -4.09 9.67 1.59
C LYS A 318 -5.18 9.10 2.51
N PRO A 319 -5.45 9.76 3.64
CA PRO A 319 -6.59 9.42 4.48
C PRO A 319 -7.88 9.30 3.66
N PHE A 320 -8.72 8.34 4.02
CA PHE A 320 -9.98 8.03 3.34
C PHE A 320 -9.87 7.36 1.95
N HIS A 321 -8.66 7.14 1.43
CA HIS A 321 -8.42 6.47 0.14
C HIS A 321 -7.91 5.03 0.30
N TYR A 322 -8.57 4.26 1.17
CA TYR A 322 -8.17 2.89 1.52
C TYR A 322 -9.09 1.83 0.90
N ASP A 323 -9.67 2.10 -0.27
CA ASP A 323 -10.57 1.14 -0.92
C ASP A 323 -9.82 -0.02 -1.57
N ARG A 324 -8.60 0.21 -2.06
CA ARG A 324 -7.66 -0.83 -2.52
C ARG A 324 -6.26 -0.59 -1.94
N PRO A 325 -5.37 -1.61 -1.94
CA PRO A 325 -3.98 -1.43 -1.50
C PRO A 325 -3.24 -0.38 -2.32
N TRP A 326 -2.27 0.29 -1.71
CA TRP A 326 -1.32 1.13 -2.43
C TRP A 326 -0.40 0.27 -3.31
N GLN A 327 -0.06 0.77 -4.50
CA GLN A 327 0.91 0.17 -5.41
C GLN A 327 1.65 1.29 -6.17
N ARG A 328 2.92 1.06 -6.53
CA ARG A 328 3.70 1.94 -7.42
C ARG A 328 3.03 2.04 -8.79
N ALA A 329 3.06 3.21 -9.41
CA ALA A 329 2.58 3.37 -10.79
C ALA A 329 3.54 2.69 -11.78
N THR A 330 2.98 2.00 -12.78
CA THR A 330 3.71 1.38 -13.88
C THR A 330 3.51 2.19 -15.16
N ALA A 331 4.22 1.85 -16.24
CA ALA A 331 3.98 2.47 -17.54
C ALA A 331 2.53 2.30 -18.04
N ARG A 332 1.82 1.26 -17.60
CA ARG A 332 0.46 0.92 -18.05
C ARG A 332 -0.63 1.39 -17.09
N GLU A 333 -0.39 1.28 -15.78
CA GLU A 333 -1.39 1.54 -14.75
C GLU A 333 -0.87 2.58 -13.74
N ALA A 334 -1.63 3.65 -13.54
CA ALA A 334 -1.29 4.71 -12.60
C ALA A 334 -1.37 4.29 -11.12
N ASN A 335 -2.14 3.23 -10.84
CA ASN A 335 -2.31 2.65 -9.51
C ASN A 335 -2.69 3.68 -8.43
N GLU A 336 -3.60 4.59 -8.75
CA GLU A 336 -4.04 5.63 -7.83
C GLU A 336 -4.79 5.06 -6.63
N CYS A 337 -4.70 5.74 -5.49
CA CYS A 337 -5.46 5.38 -4.32
C CYS A 337 -6.94 5.78 -4.49
N VAL A 338 -7.84 4.84 -4.21
CA VAL A 338 -9.27 4.99 -4.43
C VAL A 338 -10.00 5.33 -3.12
N ALA A 339 -10.84 6.37 -3.18
CA ALA A 339 -11.64 6.82 -2.06
C ALA A 339 -12.63 5.75 -1.58
N CYS A 340 -12.76 5.60 -0.26
CA CYS A 340 -13.73 4.69 0.33
C CYS A 340 -15.17 5.17 0.10
N HIS A 341 -16.03 4.28 -0.38
CA HIS A 341 -17.44 4.58 -0.56
C HIS A 341 -18.21 4.47 0.78
N CYS A 342 -18.51 5.60 1.43
CA CYS A 342 -19.20 5.63 2.73
C CYS A 342 -20.53 6.38 2.73
N ASN A 343 -21.11 6.64 1.55
CA ASN A 343 -22.36 7.39 1.39
C ASN A 343 -22.38 8.73 2.17
N LEU A 344 -21.23 9.40 2.31
CA LEU A 344 -21.09 10.65 3.10
C LEU A 344 -21.44 10.53 4.60
N HIS A 345 -21.51 9.31 5.15
CA HIS A 345 -21.77 9.08 6.57
C HIS A 345 -20.52 8.77 7.39
N ALA A 346 -19.35 8.65 6.79
CA ALA A 346 -18.09 8.48 7.50
C ALA A 346 -16.99 9.34 6.87
N ARG A 347 -16.05 9.81 7.70
CA ARG A 347 -14.84 10.55 7.28
C ARG A 347 -13.58 9.68 7.35
N ARG A 348 -13.69 8.46 7.86
CA ARG A 348 -12.58 7.52 8.05
C ARG A 348 -13.00 6.17 7.51
N CYS A 349 -12.05 5.46 6.95
CA CYS A 349 -12.20 4.08 6.54
C CYS A 349 -10.90 3.33 6.81
N ARG A 350 -10.96 2.00 6.71
CA ARG A 350 -9.80 1.12 6.72
C ARG A 350 -9.91 0.12 5.58
N PHE A 351 -8.77 -0.39 5.15
CA PHE A 351 -8.72 -1.47 4.19
C PHE A 351 -8.99 -2.84 4.85
N ASN A 352 -9.57 -3.78 4.10
CA ASN A 352 -9.72 -5.17 4.47
C ASN A 352 -9.37 -6.09 3.28
N MET A 353 -8.31 -6.88 3.43
CA MET A 353 -7.78 -7.77 2.40
C MET A 353 -8.74 -8.90 2.02
N GLU A 354 -9.52 -9.44 2.97
CA GLU A 354 -10.45 -10.53 2.68
C GLU A 354 -11.60 -10.06 1.79
N LEU A 355 -12.16 -8.88 2.10
CA LEU A 355 -13.21 -8.26 1.29
C LEU A 355 -12.71 -7.88 -0.10
N TYR A 356 -11.47 -7.39 -0.19
CA TYR A 356 -10.83 -7.10 -1.47
C TYR A 356 -10.73 -8.35 -2.35
N LYS A 357 -10.24 -9.47 -1.80
CA LYS A 357 -10.18 -10.75 -2.53
C LYS A 357 -11.56 -11.24 -2.97
N LEU A 358 -12.55 -11.18 -2.08
CA LEU A 358 -13.94 -11.59 -2.38
C LEU A 358 -14.61 -10.72 -3.46
N SER A 359 -14.23 -9.44 -3.56
CA SER A 359 -14.73 -8.52 -4.59
C SER A 359 -14.08 -8.73 -5.98
N GLY A 360 -13.19 -9.71 -6.13
CA GLY A 360 -12.39 -9.87 -7.34
C GLY A 360 -11.29 -8.80 -7.47
N ARG A 361 -10.68 -8.40 -6.34
CA ARG A 361 -9.64 -7.35 -6.27
C ARG A 361 -10.13 -5.97 -6.75
N ARG A 362 -11.37 -5.61 -6.43
CA ARG A 362 -11.96 -4.31 -6.81
C ARG A 362 -12.08 -3.35 -5.62
N SER A 363 -12.64 -3.82 -4.50
CA SER A 363 -12.91 -2.97 -3.34
C SER A 363 -12.82 -3.73 -2.02
N GLY A 364 -11.97 -3.26 -1.12
CA GLY A 364 -11.75 -3.74 0.25
C GLY A 364 -12.01 -2.70 1.33
N GLY A 365 -12.43 -1.47 0.98
CA GLY A 365 -12.65 -0.39 1.95
C GLY A 365 -13.81 -0.67 2.90
N VAL A 366 -13.64 -0.33 4.18
CA VAL A 366 -14.65 -0.46 5.23
C VAL A 366 -14.72 0.86 6.01
N CYS A 367 -15.91 1.46 6.03
CA CYS A 367 -16.16 2.72 6.73
C CYS A 367 -16.09 2.55 8.24
N LEU A 368 -15.61 3.57 8.92
CA LEU A 368 -15.47 3.61 10.38
C LEU A 368 -16.37 4.69 10.96
N ASN A 369 -17.02 4.36 12.09
CA ASN A 369 -17.88 5.27 12.85
C ASN A 369 -18.95 5.93 11.97
N CYS A 370 -19.80 5.11 11.32
CA CYS A 370 -20.95 5.60 10.55
C CYS A 370 -21.80 6.58 11.39
N ARG A 371 -22.01 7.77 10.83
CA ARG A 371 -22.82 8.86 11.41
C ARG A 371 -24.24 8.79 10.86
N HIS A 372 -25.10 9.73 11.27
CA HIS A 372 -26.46 9.86 10.73
C HIS A 372 -27.32 8.60 10.93
N ASN A 373 -27.07 7.85 12.02
CA ASN A 373 -27.77 6.61 12.37
C ASN A 373 -27.72 5.52 11.29
N THR A 374 -26.66 5.52 10.48
CA THR A 374 -26.38 4.49 9.48
C THR A 374 -25.44 3.42 10.04
N ALA A 375 -25.40 2.28 9.39
CA ALA A 375 -24.60 1.11 9.74
C ALA A 375 -24.20 0.32 8.49
N GLY A 376 -23.32 -0.67 8.69
CA GLY A 376 -22.78 -1.50 7.62
C GLY A 376 -21.47 -1.00 7.02
N ARG A 377 -20.88 -1.82 6.15
CA ARG A 377 -19.56 -1.59 5.53
C ARG A 377 -19.43 -0.21 4.87
N HIS A 378 -20.46 0.18 4.13
CA HIS A 378 -20.54 1.44 3.38
C HIS A 378 -21.51 2.46 4.00
N CYS A 379 -21.90 2.24 5.27
CA CYS A 379 -22.94 3.05 5.92
C CYS A 379 -24.24 3.11 5.10
N HIS A 380 -24.65 1.97 4.53
CA HIS A 380 -25.67 1.88 3.48
C HIS A 380 -27.05 1.42 3.97
N TYR A 381 -27.17 1.07 5.25
CA TYR A 381 -28.45 0.75 5.88
C TYR A 381 -28.56 1.44 7.24
N CYS A 382 -29.77 1.48 7.81
CA CYS A 382 -30.02 2.15 9.08
C CYS A 382 -29.66 1.26 10.28
N LYS A 383 -29.07 1.87 11.31
CA LYS A 383 -28.75 1.20 12.57
C LYS A 383 -30.03 0.67 13.21
N GLU A 384 -29.91 -0.39 14.02
CA GLU A 384 -31.01 -0.90 14.83
C GLU A 384 -31.71 0.22 15.62
N GLY A 385 -33.05 0.21 15.63
CA GLY A 385 -33.88 1.30 16.18
C GLY A 385 -34.15 2.44 15.18
N TYR A 386 -33.67 2.33 13.94
CA TYR A 386 -33.95 3.25 12.85
C TYR A 386 -34.40 2.49 11.58
N PHE A 387 -35.16 3.16 10.72
CA PHE A 387 -35.60 2.65 9.42
C PHE A 387 -35.32 3.66 8.30
N ARG A 388 -35.32 3.16 7.06
CA ARG A 388 -34.96 3.88 5.84
C ARG A 388 -36.09 4.82 5.40
N ASP A 389 -35.79 6.11 5.26
CA ASP A 389 -36.70 7.10 4.69
C ASP A 389 -36.57 7.17 3.16
N MET A 390 -37.34 6.36 2.43
CA MET A 390 -37.22 6.23 0.97
C MET A 390 -37.41 7.55 0.19
N SER A 391 -37.99 8.59 0.80
CA SER A 391 -38.10 9.93 0.21
C SER A 391 -36.77 10.67 0.03
N LYS A 392 -35.69 10.21 0.68
CA LYS A 392 -34.36 10.84 0.66
C LYS A 392 -33.34 9.87 0.10
N PRO A 393 -32.29 10.33 -0.62
CA PRO A 393 -31.21 9.44 -1.06
C PRO A 393 -30.44 8.88 0.14
N ILE A 394 -29.79 7.73 -0.03
CA ILE A 394 -29.06 7.06 1.08
C ILE A 394 -28.01 7.99 1.69
N SER A 395 -27.33 8.82 0.90
CA SER A 395 -26.29 9.74 1.35
C SER A 395 -26.77 10.93 2.20
N HIS A 396 -28.10 11.12 2.31
CA HIS A 396 -28.66 12.26 3.04
C HIS A 396 -28.49 12.10 4.56
N ARG A 397 -28.16 13.17 5.28
CA ARG A 397 -27.96 13.15 6.76
C ARG A 397 -29.17 12.66 7.58
N ARG A 398 -30.35 12.65 6.98
CA ARG A 398 -31.63 12.18 7.55
C ARG A 398 -32.22 10.99 6.77
N ALA A 399 -31.39 10.21 6.08
CA ALA A 399 -31.83 9.01 5.36
C ALA A 399 -32.40 7.92 6.28
N CYS A 400 -32.08 7.98 7.58
CA CYS A 400 -32.57 7.09 8.63
C CYS A 400 -33.45 7.84 9.63
N LYS A 401 -34.69 7.38 9.78
CA LYS A 401 -35.69 7.86 10.75
C LYS A 401 -35.76 6.92 11.95
N ALA A 402 -35.95 7.46 13.15
CA ALA A 402 -36.06 6.65 14.36
C ALA A 402 -37.36 5.85 14.36
N CYS A 403 -37.31 4.63 14.89
CA CYS A 403 -38.51 3.83 15.16
C CYS A 403 -39.24 4.43 16.37
N ASP A 404 -40.50 4.83 16.17
CA ASP A 404 -41.34 5.36 17.24
C ASP A 404 -42.33 4.30 17.72
N CYS A 405 -41.82 3.15 18.16
CA CYS A 405 -42.67 2.04 18.60
C CYS A 405 -43.33 2.35 19.95
N HIS A 406 -44.66 2.24 20.00
CA HIS A 406 -45.46 2.53 21.19
C HIS A 406 -45.01 1.65 22.37
N PRO A 407 -44.67 2.22 23.54
CA PRO A 407 -44.03 1.49 24.64
C PRO A 407 -44.90 0.37 25.22
N VAL A 408 -46.23 0.53 25.17
CA VAL A 408 -47.19 -0.47 25.67
C VAL A 408 -47.64 -1.43 24.56
N GLY A 409 -47.82 -0.92 23.33
CA GLY A 409 -48.48 -1.63 22.23
C GLY A 409 -47.53 -2.47 21.37
N ALA A 410 -46.24 -2.15 21.37
CA ALA A 410 -45.21 -2.92 20.69
C ALA A 410 -44.56 -3.95 21.63
N ALA A 411 -44.12 -5.07 21.06
CA ALA A 411 -43.33 -6.10 21.74
C ALA A 411 -41.83 -5.75 21.82
N GLY A 412 -41.39 -4.69 21.12
CA GLY A 412 -39.99 -4.24 21.12
C GLY A 412 -39.81 -2.87 20.47
N LYS A 413 -38.64 -2.25 20.69
CA LYS A 413 -38.28 -0.91 20.17
C LYS A 413 -37.68 -0.92 18.76
N THR A 414 -37.28 -2.09 18.27
CA THR A 414 -36.68 -2.26 16.94
C THR A 414 -37.79 -2.50 15.91
N CYS A 415 -37.96 -1.56 14.98
CA CYS A 415 -38.86 -1.70 13.85
C CYS A 415 -38.17 -2.31 12.61
N ASN A 416 -38.95 -2.69 11.60
CA ASN A 416 -38.44 -3.16 10.32
C ASN A 416 -37.64 -2.04 9.62
N GLN A 417 -36.39 -2.31 9.23
CA GLN A 417 -35.49 -1.31 8.65
C GLN A 417 -35.97 -0.73 7.30
N THR A 418 -36.84 -1.42 6.58
CA THR A 418 -37.34 -0.97 5.26
C THR A 418 -38.69 -0.27 5.40
N THR A 419 -39.61 -0.85 6.15
CA THR A 419 -41.01 -0.36 6.23
C THR A 419 -41.29 0.53 7.44
N GLY A 420 -40.43 0.50 8.47
CA GLY A 420 -40.68 1.18 9.74
C GLY A 420 -41.70 0.46 10.64
N GLN A 421 -42.24 -0.68 10.23
CA GLN A 421 -43.26 -1.41 11.00
C GLN A 421 -42.68 -1.96 12.31
N CYS A 422 -43.29 -1.58 13.43
CA CYS A 422 -42.98 -2.09 14.76
C CYS A 422 -43.62 -3.47 15.00
N PRO A 423 -43.01 -4.34 15.82
CA PRO A 423 -43.59 -5.63 16.17
C PRO A 423 -44.75 -5.44 17.16
N CYS A 424 -45.99 -5.42 16.68
CA CYS A 424 -47.16 -5.17 17.53
C CYS A 424 -47.53 -6.39 18.38
N LYS A 425 -48.07 -6.14 19.58
CA LYS A 425 -48.69 -7.17 20.42
C LYS A 425 -50.04 -7.60 19.84
N ASP A 426 -50.53 -8.76 20.29
CA ASP A 426 -51.82 -9.29 19.86
C ASP A 426 -52.94 -8.26 20.12
N GLY A 427 -53.83 -8.08 19.14
CA GLY A 427 -54.90 -7.07 19.21
C GLY A 427 -54.45 -5.61 18.98
N VAL A 428 -53.17 -5.35 18.66
CA VAL A 428 -52.64 -4.00 18.37
C VAL A 428 -52.18 -3.88 16.91
N THR A 429 -52.43 -2.75 16.26
CA THR A 429 -52.07 -2.45 14.87
C THR A 429 -51.53 -1.02 14.70
N GLY A 430 -51.18 -0.65 13.46
CA GLY A 430 -50.50 0.60 13.10
C GLY A 430 -48.98 0.43 12.98
N ILE A 431 -48.32 1.34 12.24
CA ILE A 431 -46.87 1.29 12.00
C ILE A 431 -46.09 1.34 13.32
N THR A 432 -46.57 2.14 14.26
CA THR A 432 -46.01 2.33 15.60
C THR A 432 -46.69 1.49 16.68
N CYS A 433 -47.65 0.63 16.33
CA CYS A 433 -48.45 -0.15 17.29
C CYS A 433 -49.22 0.70 18.32
N ASN A 434 -49.83 1.78 17.86
CA ASN A 434 -50.47 2.80 18.68
C ASN A 434 -52.01 2.71 18.72
N ARG A 435 -52.62 1.70 18.09
CA ARG A 435 -54.09 1.55 18.03
C ARG A 435 -54.50 0.09 18.14
N CYS A 436 -55.67 -0.18 18.72
CA CYS A 436 -56.23 -1.52 18.74
C CYS A 436 -56.64 -1.96 17.33
N ALA A 437 -56.46 -3.23 17.01
CA ALA A 437 -57.07 -3.83 15.84
C ALA A 437 -58.60 -3.79 16.00
N LYS A 438 -59.34 -3.52 14.93
CA LYS A 438 -60.80 -3.68 14.98
C LYS A 438 -61.09 -5.17 15.17
N GLU A 439 -61.89 -5.50 16.18
CA GLU A 439 -62.45 -6.84 16.31
C GLU A 439 -63.33 -7.10 15.08
N ILE A 440 -62.94 -8.09 14.27
CA ILE A 440 -63.89 -8.78 13.41
C ILE A 440 -64.65 -9.71 14.36
N PRO A 441 -65.99 -9.65 14.46
CA PRO A 441 -66.74 -10.56 15.32
C PRO A 441 -66.45 -11.99 14.88
N VAL A 442 -65.81 -12.75 15.76
CA VAL A 442 -65.70 -14.20 15.60
C VAL A 442 -67.09 -14.74 15.89
N ALA A 443 -67.79 -15.21 14.85
CA ALA A 443 -68.98 -16.01 15.02
C ALA A 443 -68.65 -17.21 15.93
N SER A 444 -69.44 -17.38 16.98
CA SER A 444 -69.33 -18.49 17.93
C SER A 444 -69.35 -19.83 17.19
N PRO A 445 -68.56 -20.83 17.59
CA PRO A 445 -68.56 -22.11 16.90
C PRO A 445 -69.83 -22.87 17.28
N THR A 446 -70.73 -23.05 16.31
CA THR A 446 -71.72 -24.12 16.36
C THR A 446 -70.95 -25.44 16.26
N SER A 447 -71.10 -26.29 17.28
CA SER A 447 -70.55 -27.62 17.34
C SER A 447 -71.17 -28.51 16.25
N THR A 448 -70.51 -28.61 15.10
CA THR A 448 -70.65 -29.77 14.22
C THR A 448 -69.50 -30.72 14.50
N TYR A 449 -69.88 -31.81 15.16
CA TYR A 449 -69.12 -33.02 15.37
C TYR A 449 -68.45 -33.45 14.06
N SER A 450 -67.12 -33.38 14.02
CA SER A 450 -66.32 -34.14 13.05
C SER A 450 -65.14 -34.71 13.83
N SER A 451 -65.31 -35.97 14.19
CA SER A 451 -64.30 -36.86 14.75
C SER A 451 -63.02 -36.82 13.91
N TYR A 452 -61.96 -36.28 14.49
CA TYR A 452 -60.61 -36.67 14.17
C TYR A 452 -59.92 -36.94 15.50
N GLU A 453 -59.63 -38.21 15.74
CA GLU A 453 -58.84 -38.71 16.85
C GLU A 453 -57.57 -37.86 16.98
N GLU A 454 -57.41 -37.18 18.12
CA GLU A 454 -56.08 -36.83 18.58
C GLU A 454 -55.35 -38.16 18.83
N PRO A 455 -54.14 -38.38 18.27
CA PRO A 455 -53.30 -39.44 18.76
C PRO A 455 -52.89 -39.05 20.18
N SER A 456 -53.65 -39.61 21.13
CA SER A 456 -53.23 -39.82 22.49
C SER A 456 -51.78 -40.31 22.49
N ASP A 457 -50.95 -39.56 23.21
CA ASP A 457 -49.62 -39.96 23.69
C ASP A 457 -48.36 -39.41 22.98
N CYS A 458 -48.36 -38.13 22.58
CA CYS A 458 -47.09 -37.43 22.28
C CYS A 458 -46.25 -37.12 23.54
N ASP A 459 -46.85 -37.07 24.74
CA ASP A 459 -46.17 -36.69 25.99
C ASP A 459 -45.36 -37.84 26.63
N SER A 460 -45.76 -39.12 26.48
CA SER A 460 -44.89 -40.26 26.87
C SER A 460 -43.78 -40.50 25.85
N TYR A 461 -44.04 -40.22 24.58
CA TYR A 461 -43.17 -40.56 23.45
C TYR A 461 -42.06 -39.53 23.20
N CYS A 462 -42.33 -38.24 23.45
CA CYS A 462 -41.36 -37.16 23.28
C CYS A 462 -41.23 -36.30 24.54
N LYS A 463 -40.16 -36.49 25.33
CA LYS A 463 -39.76 -35.51 26.35
C LYS A 463 -39.21 -34.25 25.68
N ALA A 464 -40.10 -33.35 25.27
CA ALA A 464 -39.71 -32.03 24.80
C ALA A 464 -38.92 -31.31 25.91
N SER A 465 -37.62 -31.08 25.68
CA SER A 465 -36.79 -30.33 26.64
C SER A 465 -37.33 -28.90 26.77
N LYS A 466 -38.12 -28.63 27.82
CA LYS A 466 -38.73 -27.33 28.13
C LYS A 466 -37.71 -26.31 28.70
N GLY A 467 -36.51 -26.22 28.13
CA GLY A 467 -35.45 -25.30 28.62
C GLY A 467 -34.52 -24.78 27.53
N LYS A 468 -33.86 -23.63 27.80
CA LYS A 468 -32.77 -23.07 26.97
C LYS A 468 -31.61 -24.09 26.90
N MET A 469 -31.63 -24.97 25.91
CA MET A 469 -30.66 -26.05 25.75
C MET A 469 -29.23 -25.48 25.57
N LYS A 470 -28.39 -25.59 26.61
CA LYS A 470 -26.96 -25.23 26.57
C LYS A 470 -26.16 -26.49 26.24
N ILE A 471 -25.41 -26.48 25.14
CA ILE A 471 -24.52 -27.59 24.80
C ILE A 471 -23.29 -27.55 25.67
N THR A 472 -23.03 -28.65 26.37
CA THR A 472 -21.84 -28.89 27.18
C THR A 472 -20.95 -29.91 26.49
N MET A 473 -19.68 -29.98 26.88
CA MET A 473 -18.75 -30.98 26.35
C MET A 473 -19.29 -32.40 26.54
N LYS A 474 -19.83 -32.71 27.72
CA LYS A 474 -20.41 -34.03 28.04
C LYS A 474 -21.53 -34.42 27.07
N LYS A 475 -22.37 -33.47 26.62
CA LYS A 475 -23.42 -33.74 25.61
C LYS A 475 -22.85 -33.93 24.21
N TYR A 476 -21.78 -33.22 23.86
CA TYR A 476 -21.08 -33.36 22.58
C TYR A 476 -20.35 -34.70 22.47
N CYS A 477 -19.68 -35.15 23.54
CA CYS A 477 -18.94 -36.42 23.53
C CYS A 477 -19.87 -37.64 23.46
N LYS A 478 -21.07 -37.58 24.06
CA LYS A 478 -22.10 -38.64 24.04
C LYS A 478 -22.78 -38.87 22.68
N LYS A 479 -22.46 -38.08 21.65
CA LYS A 479 -23.08 -38.15 20.32
C LYS A 479 -22.04 -38.54 19.29
N ASP A 480 -22.43 -39.33 18.30
CA ASP A 480 -21.50 -39.88 17.31
C ASP A 480 -21.13 -38.84 16.28
N TYR A 481 -22.11 -38.05 15.84
CA TYR A 481 -21.88 -36.96 14.89
C TYR A 481 -22.50 -35.63 15.35
N ALA A 482 -21.90 -34.54 14.87
CA ALA A 482 -22.30 -33.17 15.17
C ALA A 482 -22.13 -32.29 13.94
N VAL A 483 -23.23 -31.82 13.35
CA VAL A 483 -23.21 -31.09 12.06
C VAL A 483 -24.11 -29.86 12.08
N GLN A 484 -23.67 -28.81 11.40
CA GLN A 484 -24.50 -27.64 11.12
C GLN A 484 -25.22 -27.85 9.79
N VAL A 485 -26.55 -27.78 9.84
CA VAL A 485 -27.42 -28.03 8.69
C VAL A 485 -28.28 -26.81 8.38
N HIS A 486 -28.52 -26.55 7.10
CA HIS A 486 -29.54 -25.62 6.63
C HIS A 486 -30.65 -26.41 5.94
N VAL A 487 -31.86 -26.33 6.47
CA VAL A 487 -33.00 -27.09 5.93
C VAL A 487 -33.56 -26.35 4.74
N LEU A 488 -33.54 -26.97 3.56
CA LEU A 488 -33.99 -26.34 2.32
C LEU A 488 -35.49 -26.57 2.12
N LYS A 489 -35.90 -27.85 2.03
CA LYS A 489 -37.29 -28.28 1.83
C LYS A 489 -37.56 -29.60 2.53
N GLY A 490 -38.82 -29.93 2.75
CA GLY A 490 -39.25 -31.18 3.37
C GLY A 490 -40.48 -31.74 2.69
N ASP A 491 -40.42 -33.01 2.31
CA ASP A 491 -41.47 -33.75 1.61
C ASP A 491 -41.87 -34.97 2.45
N LYS A 492 -43.17 -35.27 2.53
CA LYS A 492 -43.67 -36.49 3.21
C LYS A 492 -43.50 -37.69 2.28
N ALA A 493 -42.87 -38.75 2.77
CA ALA A 493 -42.59 -40.00 2.05
C ALA A 493 -43.06 -41.20 2.90
N GLY A 494 -44.37 -41.49 2.86
CA GLY A 494 -44.98 -42.59 3.63
C GLY A 494 -44.91 -42.35 5.14
N GLU A 495 -44.33 -43.32 5.88
CA GLU A 495 -44.08 -43.23 7.32
C GLU A 495 -42.91 -42.30 7.70
N TRP A 496 -42.24 -41.71 6.72
CA TRP A 496 -41.08 -40.84 6.92
C TRP A 496 -41.29 -39.46 6.31
N TRP A 497 -40.60 -38.48 6.86
CA TRP A 497 -40.35 -37.18 6.25
C TRP A 497 -38.92 -37.16 5.71
N LYS A 498 -38.80 -36.67 4.49
CA LYS A 498 -37.54 -36.48 3.79
C LYS A 498 -37.25 -34.99 3.70
N PHE A 499 -36.26 -34.53 4.45
CA PHE A 499 -35.78 -33.15 4.38
C PHE A 499 -34.51 -33.07 3.51
N THR A 500 -34.51 -32.20 2.51
CA THR A 500 -33.27 -31.83 1.83
C THR A 500 -32.54 -30.82 2.70
N VAL A 501 -31.34 -31.17 3.15
CA VAL A 501 -30.53 -30.32 4.03
C VAL A 501 -29.16 -30.07 3.42
N ASN A 502 -28.68 -28.83 3.52
CA ASN A 502 -27.30 -28.48 3.16
C ASN A 502 -26.42 -28.53 4.41
N ILE A 503 -25.42 -29.42 4.43
CA ILE A 503 -24.45 -29.53 5.52
C ILE A 503 -23.37 -28.48 5.33
N ILE A 504 -23.41 -27.45 6.18
CA ILE A 504 -22.50 -26.31 6.15
C ILE A 504 -21.16 -26.65 6.82
N SER A 505 -21.19 -27.35 7.95
CA SER A 505 -20.01 -27.66 8.73
C SER A 505 -20.16 -28.96 9.51
N VAL A 506 -19.10 -29.75 9.54
CA VAL A 506 -19.01 -31.00 10.32
C VAL A 506 -18.05 -30.77 11.48
N TYR A 507 -18.56 -30.89 12.70
CA TYR A 507 -17.80 -30.70 13.93
C TYR A 507 -17.36 -32.03 14.56
N LYS A 508 -18.20 -33.08 14.44
CA LYS A 508 -17.87 -34.44 14.84
C LYS A 508 -18.31 -35.42 13.74
N GLN A 509 -17.46 -36.38 13.44
CA GLN A 509 -17.68 -37.39 12.42
C GLN A 509 -18.13 -38.69 13.10
N GLY A 510 -19.26 -39.24 12.67
CA GLY A 510 -19.69 -40.57 13.07
C GLY A 510 -19.00 -41.69 12.29
N ARG A 511 -19.44 -42.92 12.49
CA ARG A 511 -19.06 -44.13 11.75
C ARG A 511 -19.34 -43.98 10.25
N HIS A 512 -20.46 -43.35 9.89
CA HIS A 512 -20.75 -43.01 8.50
C HIS A 512 -20.18 -41.64 8.12
N ARG A 513 -19.52 -41.57 6.96
CA ARG A 513 -18.85 -40.34 6.50
C ARG A 513 -19.83 -39.30 5.96
N ILE A 514 -20.35 -38.47 6.84
CA ILE A 514 -21.09 -37.24 6.52
C ILE A 514 -20.19 -36.23 5.79
N ARG A 515 -20.62 -35.77 4.60
CA ARG A 515 -19.89 -34.78 3.76
C ARG A 515 -20.63 -33.45 3.76
N ARG A 516 -19.92 -32.37 3.43
CA ARG A 516 -20.55 -31.06 3.18
C ARG A 516 -21.30 -31.08 1.86
N GLY A 517 -22.33 -30.24 1.76
CA GLY A 517 -23.22 -30.19 0.60
C GLY A 517 -24.60 -30.75 0.91
N ASP A 518 -25.39 -30.97 -0.13
CA ASP A 518 -26.78 -31.39 0.00
C ASP A 518 -26.87 -32.87 0.34
N GLN A 519 -27.60 -33.18 1.40
CA GLN A 519 -27.89 -34.54 1.86
C GLN A 519 -29.35 -34.66 2.28
N LEU A 520 -29.80 -35.90 2.42
CA LEU A 520 -31.12 -36.23 2.89
C LEU A 520 -31.10 -36.43 4.41
N LEU A 521 -32.02 -35.77 5.09
CA LEU A 521 -32.32 -35.97 6.50
C LEU A 521 -33.68 -36.65 6.64
N TRP A 522 -33.69 -37.86 7.19
CA TRP A 522 -34.89 -38.65 7.39
C TRP A 522 -35.38 -38.53 8.85
N VAL A 523 -36.69 -38.32 9.01
CA VAL A 523 -37.36 -38.18 10.32
C VAL A 523 -38.69 -38.92 10.27
N ARG A 524 -39.08 -39.69 11.28
CA ARG A 524 -40.36 -40.43 11.22
C ARG A 524 -41.55 -39.46 11.21
N ALA A 525 -42.61 -39.82 10.50
CA ALA A 525 -43.79 -38.96 10.36
C ALA A 525 -44.51 -38.69 11.69
N LYS A 526 -44.53 -39.68 12.59
CA LYS A 526 -44.99 -39.53 13.98
C LYS A 526 -44.18 -38.50 14.78
N ASP A 527 -42.86 -38.43 14.55
CA ASP A 527 -41.95 -37.52 15.24
C ASP A 527 -42.17 -36.07 14.78
N VAL A 528 -42.39 -35.87 13.47
CA VAL A 528 -42.73 -34.57 12.89
C VAL A 528 -44.13 -34.11 13.33
N ALA A 529 -45.10 -35.04 13.41
CA ALA A 529 -46.46 -34.75 13.90
C ALA A 529 -46.44 -34.28 15.37
N CYS A 530 -45.64 -34.91 16.23
CA CYS A 530 -45.43 -34.48 17.62
C CYS A 530 -44.47 -33.27 17.77
N ARG A 531 -44.01 -32.63 16.67
CA ARG A 531 -43.05 -31.50 16.66
C ARG A 531 -41.71 -31.80 17.34
N CYS A 532 -41.20 -33.02 17.19
CA CYS A 532 -40.00 -33.53 17.85
C CYS A 532 -39.08 -34.25 16.86
N PRO A 533 -38.12 -33.59 16.18
CA PRO A 533 -37.64 -32.23 16.42
C PRO A 533 -38.42 -31.13 15.68
N LYS A 534 -38.39 -29.90 16.22
CA LYS A 534 -39.00 -28.70 15.61
C LYS A 534 -38.22 -28.22 14.37
N ILE A 535 -38.36 -28.96 13.27
CA ILE A 535 -37.77 -28.63 11.96
C ILE A 535 -38.67 -27.62 11.26
N LYS A 536 -38.07 -26.54 10.75
CA LYS A 536 -38.71 -25.58 9.84
C LYS A 536 -37.80 -25.39 8.62
N PRO A 537 -38.33 -25.47 7.39
CA PRO A 537 -37.59 -25.09 6.19
C PRO A 537 -37.06 -23.65 6.28
N GLY A 538 -35.94 -23.38 5.60
CA GLY A 538 -35.28 -22.07 5.56
C GLY A 538 -34.52 -21.67 6.84
N ARG A 539 -34.37 -22.58 7.81
CA ARG A 539 -33.65 -22.32 9.07
C ARG A 539 -32.41 -23.19 9.21
N LYS A 540 -31.40 -22.64 9.90
CA LYS A 540 -30.16 -23.33 10.25
C LYS A 540 -30.29 -23.97 11.63
N TYR A 541 -29.78 -25.19 11.76
CA TYR A 541 -29.80 -25.97 12.99
C TYR A 541 -28.44 -26.60 13.24
N LEU A 542 -28.12 -26.84 14.51
CA LEU A 542 -27.15 -27.85 14.89
C LEU A 542 -27.89 -29.17 15.07
N LEU A 543 -27.45 -30.19 14.35
CA LEU A 543 -27.89 -31.57 14.49
C LEU A 543 -26.81 -32.37 15.22
N LEU A 544 -27.20 -33.04 16.30
CA LEU A 544 -26.38 -33.98 17.07
C LEU A 544 -27.11 -35.30 17.11
N GLY A 545 -26.55 -36.35 16.54
CA GLY A 545 -27.20 -37.66 16.47
C GLY A 545 -26.27 -38.80 16.86
N THR A 546 -26.87 -39.97 16.92
CA THR A 546 -26.20 -41.27 17.09
C THR A 546 -26.33 -42.03 15.78
N ASP A 547 -25.32 -42.83 15.44
CA ASP A 547 -25.37 -43.67 14.25
C ASP A 547 -26.17 -44.93 14.56
N ASP A 548 -27.50 -44.86 14.50
CA ASP A 548 -28.33 -46.07 14.48
C ASP A 548 -28.45 -46.58 13.04
N GLU A 549 -28.18 -47.87 12.85
CA GLU A 549 -28.33 -48.57 11.58
C GLU A 549 -29.77 -48.40 11.07
N SER A 550 -29.94 -47.55 10.06
CA SER A 550 -31.23 -47.33 9.43
C SER A 550 -31.43 -48.37 8.33
N PRO A 551 -32.57 -49.08 8.29
CA PRO A 551 -32.83 -50.11 7.30
C PRO A 551 -33.04 -49.45 5.93
N GLY A 552 -31.99 -49.40 5.10
CA GLY A 552 -32.09 -49.20 3.66
C GLY A 552 -32.20 -47.76 3.12
N HIS A 553 -32.06 -46.70 3.93
CA HIS A 553 -32.13 -45.32 3.44
C HIS A 553 -30.76 -44.62 3.39
N SER A 554 -30.39 -44.06 2.23
CA SER A 554 -29.19 -43.24 2.08
C SER A 554 -29.42 -41.83 2.66
N GLY A 555 -28.71 -41.48 3.73
CA GLY A 555 -28.79 -40.16 4.36
C GLY A 555 -28.51 -40.17 5.86
N VAL A 556 -28.66 -39.00 6.48
CA VAL A 556 -28.58 -38.83 7.94
C VAL A 556 -29.98 -39.07 8.51
N VAL A 557 -30.10 -39.84 9.59
CA VAL A 557 -31.39 -40.09 10.25
C VAL A 557 -31.42 -39.37 11.59
N ALA A 558 -32.46 -38.59 11.83
CA ALA A 558 -32.71 -37.97 13.13
C ALA A 558 -33.84 -38.73 13.85
N ASP A 559 -33.42 -39.51 14.84
CA ASP A 559 -34.25 -40.33 15.71
C ASP A 559 -34.62 -39.60 17.01
N LYS A 560 -35.26 -40.29 17.96
CA LYS A 560 -35.61 -39.76 19.29
C LYS A 560 -34.40 -39.29 20.10
N GLY A 561 -33.24 -39.93 19.91
CA GLY A 561 -31.99 -39.56 20.55
C GLY A 561 -31.38 -38.29 19.95
N SER A 562 -31.76 -37.91 18.73
CA SER A 562 -31.17 -36.80 18.00
C SER A 562 -31.63 -35.45 18.52
N LEU A 563 -30.68 -34.54 18.71
CA LEU A 563 -30.93 -33.18 19.16
C LEU A 563 -30.79 -32.23 17.97
N LEU A 564 -31.90 -31.59 17.62
CA LEU A 564 -31.91 -30.53 16.63
C LEU A 564 -32.16 -29.19 17.33
N ILE A 565 -31.18 -28.30 17.27
CA ILE A 565 -31.22 -27.04 18.02
C ILE A 565 -31.05 -25.88 17.05
N PRO A 566 -31.91 -24.84 17.09
CA PRO A 566 -31.77 -23.67 16.23
C PRO A 566 -30.37 -23.07 16.36
N TRP A 567 -29.72 -22.86 15.21
CA TRP A 567 -28.36 -22.38 15.16
C TRP A 567 -28.22 -20.98 15.76
N LYS A 568 -27.16 -20.77 16.54
CA LYS A 568 -26.74 -19.46 17.04
C LYS A 568 -25.25 -19.29 16.72
N ASP A 569 -24.84 -18.14 16.19
CA ASP A 569 -23.47 -17.96 15.69
C ASP A 569 -22.38 -18.15 16.75
N LEU A 570 -22.71 -17.89 18.01
CA LEU A 570 -21.83 -18.16 19.16
C LEU A 570 -21.44 -19.64 19.30
N TRP A 571 -22.20 -20.56 18.70
CA TRP A 571 -21.97 -22.00 18.81
C TRP A 571 -20.84 -22.49 17.91
N GLY A 572 -20.59 -21.82 16.78
CA GLY A 572 -19.51 -22.20 15.86
C GLY A 572 -18.13 -22.18 16.54
N ARG A 573 -17.83 -21.12 17.31
CA ARG A 573 -16.57 -21.04 18.07
C ARG A 573 -16.50 -22.08 19.19
N ARG A 574 -17.63 -22.35 19.85
CA ARG A 574 -17.71 -23.29 20.98
C ARG A 574 -17.55 -24.75 20.54
N LEU A 575 -18.19 -25.14 19.42
CA LEU A 575 -18.09 -26.49 18.85
C LEU A 575 -16.70 -26.77 18.28
N ARG A 576 -16.02 -25.76 17.70
CA ARG A 576 -14.60 -25.90 17.31
C ARG A 576 -13.68 -26.16 18.52
N LYS A 577 -13.93 -25.50 19.66
CA LYS A 577 -13.22 -25.81 20.92
C LYS A 577 -13.52 -27.22 21.43
N PHE A 578 -14.74 -27.72 21.24
CA PHE A 578 -15.10 -29.10 21.59
C PHE A 578 -14.40 -30.12 20.68
N GLN A 579 -14.44 -29.90 19.37
CA GLN A 579 -13.73 -30.71 18.37
C GLN A 579 -12.21 -30.79 18.65
N GLN A 580 -11.57 -29.68 19.02
CA GLN A 580 -10.13 -29.69 19.37
C GLN A 580 -9.82 -30.50 20.63
N ARG A 581 -10.72 -30.51 21.62
CA ARG A 581 -10.55 -31.27 22.86
C ARG A 581 -10.84 -32.75 22.66
N ASP A 582 -11.84 -33.08 21.84
CA ASP A 582 -12.16 -34.44 21.39
C ASP A 582 -10.97 -35.08 20.67
N LYS A 583 -10.35 -34.36 19.71
CA LYS A 583 -9.10 -34.78 19.04
C LYS A 583 -7.91 -35.00 19.99
N ARG A 584 -7.96 -34.47 21.22
CA ARG A 584 -6.93 -34.64 22.26
C ARG A 584 -7.33 -35.72 23.29
N GLY A 585 -8.32 -36.56 23.00
CA GLY A 585 -8.80 -37.62 23.88
C GLY A 585 -9.48 -37.12 25.16
N LYS A 586 -10.09 -35.92 25.12
CA LYS A 586 -10.82 -35.32 26.25
C LYS A 586 -12.35 -35.43 26.11
N CYS A 587 -12.77 -36.28 25.18
CA CYS A 587 -13.99 -37.07 25.28
C CYS A 587 -13.56 -38.43 25.85
#